data_AF-A0A292SUA4-F1
#
_entry.id   AF-A0A292SUA4-F1
#
_cell.length_a   1.000
_cell.length_b   1.000
_cell.length_c   1.000
_cell.angle_alpha   90.00
_cell.angle_beta   90.00
_cell.angle_gamma   90.00
#
_symmetry.space_group_name_H-M   'P 1'
#
loop_
_entity.id
_entity.type
_entity.pdbx_description
1 polymer ?
#
loop_
_entity_poly.entity_id
_entity_poly.type
_entity_poly.pdbx_seq_one_letter_code
_entity_poly.pdbx_strand_id
1 'polypeptide(L)'
;MLPVQGRKSKLTFQSGLNNNLIRLQSTFNCKQAEEYLNKQGIKSDFLQNKPMALSINLAASILNRLNNAFSFFYFWSPNINVYNKEALLLDSNLYHFCIPECKKVLSNKPEFEKASIFYSDIKNLEALDFQAEQAHKYKIKPSSHFLTDIIHEMMHAIYVNKIYQKYGDNAFSILQNLQNKHFGKKENEVIGDILGKAATEPLNQYHEVFADTFTKAVCNSLDEKDCMPCKNPFDLFKEYPKEFISIIRKIINI
;
A
#
# COMPACT_ATOMS: atom_id res chain seq x y z
N MET A 1 44.76 -19.70 -18.87
CA MET A 1 44.23 -18.77 -17.87
C MET A 1 43.69 -17.55 -18.60
N LEU A 2 42.36 -17.42 -18.69
CA LEU A 2 41.70 -16.21 -19.17
C LEU A 2 41.13 -15.47 -17.95
N PRO A 3 41.19 -14.13 -17.89
CA PRO A 3 40.66 -13.40 -16.76
C PRO A 3 39.13 -13.38 -16.84
N VAL A 4 38.48 -13.84 -15.78
CA VAL A 4 37.05 -13.65 -15.55
C VAL A 4 36.84 -12.16 -15.26
N GLN A 5 36.42 -11.41 -16.28
CA GLN A 5 35.90 -10.06 -16.07
C GLN A 5 34.61 -10.17 -15.25
N GLY A 6 34.70 -9.80 -13.97
CA GLY A 6 33.53 -9.58 -13.13
C GLY A 6 32.68 -8.48 -13.75
N ARG A 7 31.59 -8.86 -14.42
CA ARG A 7 30.50 -7.94 -14.73
C ARG A 7 29.89 -7.51 -13.40
N LYS A 8 30.34 -6.37 -12.86
CA LYS A 8 29.52 -5.58 -11.95
C LYS A 8 28.27 -5.20 -12.75
N SER A 9 27.16 -5.91 -12.53
CA SER A 9 25.86 -5.44 -12.97
C SER A 9 25.69 -4.05 -12.36
N LYS A 10 25.63 -3.02 -13.21
CA LYS A 10 25.10 -1.73 -12.80
C LYS A 10 23.66 -2.02 -12.41
N LEU A 11 23.36 -2.06 -11.11
CA LEU A 11 21.99 -2.01 -10.60
C LEU A 11 21.42 -0.68 -11.10
N THR A 12 20.74 -0.72 -12.24
CA THR A 12 19.88 0.36 -12.70
C THR A 12 18.63 0.26 -11.85
N PHE A 13 18.55 1.06 -10.80
CA PHE A 13 17.33 1.20 -10.02
C PHE A 13 16.30 1.94 -10.87
N GLN A 14 15.16 1.32 -11.17
CA GLN A 14 14.15 1.84 -12.11
C GLN A 14 12.79 2.14 -11.47
N SER A 15 12.62 1.86 -10.18
CA SER A 15 11.33 1.81 -9.49
C SER A 15 11.30 2.66 -8.19
N GLY A 16 11.98 3.81 -8.21
CA GLY A 16 12.00 4.75 -7.09
C GLY A 16 12.92 4.37 -5.92
N LEU A 17 13.44 3.14 -5.86
CA LEU A 17 14.50 2.78 -4.92
C LEU A 17 15.83 3.41 -5.35
N ASN A 18 16.66 3.84 -4.40
CA ASN A 18 17.98 4.37 -4.69
C ASN A 18 19.04 3.98 -3.64
N ASN A 19 20.31 4.23 -3.97
CA ASN A 19 21.44 3.87 -3.10
C ASN A 19 21.39 4.52 -1.71
N ASN A 20 20.81 5.72 -1.58
CA ASN A 20 20.71 6.38 -0.28
C ASN A 20 19.73 5.65 0.63
N LEU A 21 18.60 5.20 0.09
CA LEU A 21 17.61 4.40 0.83
C LEU A 21 18.15 3.04 1.25
N ILE A 22 18.90 2.38 0.36
CA ILE A 22 19.57 1.10 0.68
C ILE A 22 20.58 1.29 1.83
N ARG A 23 21.36 2.36 1.80
CA ARG A 23 22.29 2.70 2.90
C ARG A 23 21.53 2.97 4.19
N LEU A 24 20.46 3.77 4.13
CA LEU A 24 19.63 4.12 5.27
C LEU A 24 19.01 2.90 5.95
N GLN A 25 18.60 1.88 5.18
CA GLN A 25 18.05 0.63 5.71
C GLN A 25 18.98 -0.01 6.76
N SER A 26 20.29 -0.02 6.52
CA SER A 26 21.25 -0.69 7.41
C SER A 26 21.32 -0.04 8.80
N THR A 27 21.19 1.28 8.85
CA THR A 27 21.26 2.09 10.07
C THR A 27 19.89 2.42 10.65
N PHE A 28 18.80 2.01 10.00
CA PHE A 28 17.45 2.34 10.43
C PHE A 28 17.12 1.70 11.79
N ASN A 29 16.50 2.48 12.68
CA ASN A 29 16.17 2.06 14.04
C ASN A 29 14.66 1.80 14.15
N CYS A 30 14.27 0.52 14.22
CA CYS A 30 12.88 0.10 14.33
C CYS A 30 12.19 0.67 15.58
N LYS A 31 12.87 0.68 16.75
CA LYS A 31 12.27 1.17 18.00
C LYS A 31 11.97 2.66 17.94
N GLN A 32 12.90 3.45 17.40
CA GLN A 32 12.68 4.88 17.21
C GLN A 32 11.51 5.15 16.25
N ALA A 33 11.39 4.33 15.21
CA ALA A 33 10.29 4.40 14.26
C ALA A 33 8.93 4.02 14.89
N GLU A 34 8.91 2.99 15.73
CA GLU A 34 7.74 2.60 16.52
C GLU A 34 7.33 3.72 17.48
N GLU A 35 8.29 4.31 18.21
CA GLU A 35 8.06 5.44 19.10
C GLU A 35 7.49 6.67 18.38
N TYR A 36 7.98 6.94 17.15
CA TYR A 36 7.47 8.04 16.33
C TYR A 36 6.00 7.82 15.94
N LEU A 37 5.64 6.62 15.48
CA LEU A 37 4.26 6.28 15.13
C LEU A 37 3.35 6.23 16.37
N ASN A 38 3.84 5.71 17.49
CA ASN A 38 3.10 5.67 18.76
C ASN A 38 2.73 7.08 19.23
N LYS A 39 3.60 8.08 19.04
CA LYS A 39 3.29 9.49 19.34
C LYS A 39 2.16 10.06 18.48
N GLN A 40 1.87 9.45 17.33
CA GLN A 40 0.76 9.80 16.45
C GLN A 40 -0.50 8.95 16.74
N GLY A 41 -0.48 8.15 17.80
CA GLY A 41 -1.58 7.26 18.17
C GLY A 41 -1.65 5.97 17.35
N ILE A 42 -0.60 5.65 16.58
CA ILE A 42 -0.50 4.44 15.78
C ILE A 42 0.36 3.43 16.54
N LYS A 43 -0.26 2.40 17.13
CA LYS A 43 0.48 1.33 17.79
C LYS A 43 1.25 0.51 16.75
N SER A 44 2.52 0.26 16.98
CA SER A 44 3.35 -0.47 16.01
C SER A 44 4.26 -1.52 16.64
N ASP A 45 4.44 -2.62 15.91
CA ASP A 45 5.37 -3.71 16.23
C ASP A 45 6.02 -4.18 14.92
N PHE A 46 7.26 -3.77 14.68
CA PHE A 46 7.98 -4.08 13.45
C PHE A 46 8.81 -5.36 13.53
N LEU A 47 8.85 -6.04 14.69
CA LEU A 47 9.65 -7.25 14.91
C LEU A 47 11.12 -7.11 14.47
N GLN A 48 11.70 -5.92 14.63
CA GLN A 48 13.06 -5.56 14.16
C GLN A 48 13.26 -5.70 12.63
N ASN A 49 12.19 -5.82 11.83
CA ASN A 49 12.27 -5.82 10.38
C ASN A 49 12.54 -4.39 9.86
N LYS A 50 13.83 -4.03 9.77
CA LYS A 50 14.30 -2.72 9.30
C LYS A 50 13.76 -2.29 7.94
N PRO A 51 13.80 -3.13 6.86
CA PRO A 51 13.29 -2.69 5.57
C PRO A 51 11.81 -2.34 5.61
N MET A 52 10.99 -3.14 6.30
CA MET A 52 9.56 -2.85 6.44
C MET A 52 9.31 -1.59 7.29
N ALA A 53 10.01 -1.47 8.43
CA ALA A 53 9.92 -0.28 9.28
C ALA A 53 10.26 1.02 8.52
N LEU A 54 11.32 0.99 7.71
CA LEU A 54 11.73 2.12 6.86
C LEU A 54 10.67 2.42 5.80
N SER A 55 10.21 1.41 5.04
CA SER A 55 9.18 1.59 4.01
C SER A 55 7.88 2.17 4.56
N ILE A 56 7.41 1.66 5.70
CA ILE A 56 6.21 2.16 6.38
C ILE A 56 6.39 3.61 6.82
N ASN A 57 7.56 3.97 7.38
CA ASN A 57 7.80 5.36 7.81
C ASN A 57 7.92 6.33 6.64
N LEU A 58 8.51 5.90 5.52
CA LEU A 58 8.52 6.68 4.28
C LEU A 58 7.09 6.88 3.77
N ALA A 59 6.31 5.80 3.64
CA ALA A 59 4.92 5.85 3.18
C ALA A 59 4.05 6.74 4.08
N ALA A 60 4.14 6.60 5.41
CA ALA A 60 3.42 7.45 6.36
C ALA A 60 3.81 8.94 6.21
N SER A 61 5.10 9.22 5.99
CA SER A 61 5.58 10.60 5.78
C SER A 61 5.07 11.20 4.46
N ILE A 62 5.04 10.40 3.39
CA ILE A 62 4.44 10.77 2.10
C ILE A 62 2.97 11.14 2.30
N LEU A 63 2.20 10.26 2.95
CA LEU A 63 0.77 10.48 3.17
C LEU A 63 0.50 11.68 4.08
N ASN A 64 1.31 11.90 5.11
CA ASN A 64 1.19 13.09 5.96
C ASN A 64 1.44 14.39 5.16
N ARG A 65 2.43 14.39 4.25
CA ARG A 65 2.68 15.54 3.38
C ARG A 65 1.53 15.78 2.40
N LEU A 66 0.97 14.71 1.85
CA LEU A 66 -0.20 14.80 0.98
C LEU A 66 -1.46 15.24 1.73
N ASN A 67 -1.66 14.79 2.96
CA ASN A 67 -2.79 15.19 3.80
C ASN A 67 -2.84 16.72 4.01
N ASN A 68 -1.67 17.36 4.20
CA ASN A 68 -1.59 18.82 4.31
C ASN A 68 -2.06 19.55 3.04
N ALA A 69 -1.93 18.92 1.87
CA ALA A 69 -2.36 19.48 0.59
C ALA A 69 -3.78 19.01 0.18
N PHE A 70 -4.19 17.84 0.64
CA PHE A 70 -5.39 17.13 0.20
C PHE A 70 -6.02 16.39 1.40
N SER A 71 -7.07 16.97 1.97
CA SER A 71 -7.75 16.42 3.16
C SER A 71 -8.27 14.99 2.99
N PHE A 72 -8.46 14.53 1.76
CA PHE A 72 -8.88 13.15 1.48
C PHE A 72 -7.79 12.10 1.74
N PHE A 73 -6.52 12.48 1.76
CA PHE A 73 -5.39 11.58 2.06
C PHE A 73 -5.08 11.48 3.56
N TYR A 74 -6.02 11.85 4.44
CA TYR A 74 -5.85 11.69 5.87
C TYR A 74 -5.62 10.22 6.24
N PHE A 75 -4.35 9.85 6.38
CA PHE A 75 -3.93 8.51 6.77
C PHE A 75 -3.93 8.40 8.28
N TRP A 76 -4.68 7.41 8.77
CA TRP A 76 -4.63 6.99 10.15
C TRP A 76 -4.93 5.50 10.23
N SER A 77 -4.28 4.79 11.14
CA SER A 77 -4.55 3.39 11.45
C SER A 77 -4.28 3.17 12.93
N PRO A 78 -5.11 2.42 13.66
CA PRO A 78 -4.87 2.20 15.08
C PRO A 78 -3.66 1.29 15.33
N ASN A 79 -3.36 0.37 14.41
CA ASN A 79 -2.23 -0.53 14.54
C ASN A 79 -1.56 -0.82 13.18
N ILE A 80 -0.23 -0.81 13.16
CA ILE A 80 0.56 -1.30 12.02
C ILE A 80 1.55 -2.35 12.53
N ASN A 81 1.45 -3.57 12.04
CA ASN A 81 2.26 -4.68 12.51
C ASN A 81 3.03 -5.33 11.36
N VAL A 82 4.27 -5.72 11.64
CA VAL A 82 4.92 -6.80 10.90
C VAL A 82 4.53 -8.11 11.57
N TYR A 83 4.13 -9.10 10.79
CA TYR A 83 3.73 -10.40 11.33
C TYR A 83 4.66 -11.52 10.87
N ASN A 84 4.79 -12.52 11.72
CA ASN A 84 5.30 -13.82 11.34
C ASN A 84 4.13 -14.67 10.81
N LYS A 85 4.29 -15.26 9.63
CA LYS A 85 3.33 -16.15 8.97
C LYS A 85 2.86 -17.31 9.85
N GLU A 86 3.72 -17.88 10.70
CA GLU A 86 3.34 -18.96 11.62
C GLU A 86 2.33 -18.52 12.70
N ALA A 87 2.25 -17.23 12.99
CA ALA A 87 1.30 -16.69 13.97
C ALA A 87 -0.05 -16.28 13.35
N LEU A 88 -0.16 -16.27 12.02
CA LEU A 88 -1.34 -15.79 11.30
C LEU A 88 -2.51 -16.80 11.42
N LEU A 89 -3.67 -16.32 11.89
CA LEU A 89 -4.91 -17.11 12.01
C LEU A 89 -5.79 -17.07 10.75
N LEU A 90 -5.37 -16.29 9.75
CA LEU A 90 -6.04 -16.16 8.46
C LEU A 90 -5.38 -17.07 7.42
N ASP A 91 -5.84 -17.01 6.17
CA ASP A 91 -5.20 -17.74 5.07
C ASP A 91 -3.70 -17.42 5.00
N SER A 92 -2.88 -18.47 5.05
CA SER A 92 -1.43 -18.40 4.96
C SER A 92 -0.93 -17.75 3.67
N ASN A 93 -1.76 -17.65 2.62
CA ASN A 93 -1.41 -17.00 1.36
C ASN A 93 -1.52 -15.47 1.41
N LEU A 94 -2.06 -14.89 2.49
CA LEU A 94 -2.04 -13.44 2.67
C LEU A 94 -0.60 -12.94 2.80
N TYR A 95 -0.30 -11.88 2.07
CA TYR A 95 1.03 -11.28 2.01
C TYR A 95 1.09 -9.96 2.80
N HIS A 96 0.25 -9.01 2.43
CA HIS A 96 -0.02 -7.76 3.14
C HIS A 96 -1.55 -7.61 3.18
N PHE A 97 -2.08 -7.01 4.24
CA PHE A 97 -3.54 -6.81 4.34
C PHE A 97 -3.93 -5.77 5.38
N CYS A 98 -5.09 -5.15 5.17
CA CYS A 98 -5.81 -4.32 6.11
C CYS A 98 -7.11 -5.01 6.56
N ILE A 99 -7.42 -4.98 7.86
CA ILE A 99 -8.69 -5.54 8.36
C ILE A 99 -9.82 -4.49 8.37
N PRO A 100 -11.04 -4.81 7.90
CA PRO A 100 -12.14 -3.85 7.86
C PRO A 100 -12.86 -3.69 9.21
N GLU A 101 -12.66 -4.62 10.14
CA GLU A 101 -13.35 -4.68 11.43
C GLU A 101 -12.40 -5.11 12.56
N CYS A 102 -12.88 -5.03 13.80
CA CYS A 102 -12.12 -5.57 14.92
C CYS A 102 -12.06 -7.10 14.83
N LYS A 103 -10.86 -7.67 14.82
CA LYS A 103 -10.68 -9.12 14.67
C LYS A 103 -9.37 -9.61 15.26
N LYS A 104 -9.41 -10.80 15.87
CA LYS A 104 -8.20 -11.52 16.24
C LYS A 104 -7.53 -12.10 14.99
N VAL A 105 -6.34 -11.58 14.68
CA VAL A 105 -5.58 -11.94 13.46
C VAL A 105 -4.35 -12.80 13.77
N LEU A 106 -3.72 -12.59 14.92
CA LEU A 106 -2.52 -13.31 15.34
C LEU A 106 -2.80 -14.18 16.58
N SER A 107 -2.29 -15.40 16.59
CA SER A 107 -2.55 -16.38 17.66
C SER A 107 -2.04 -15.92 19.03
N ASN A 108 -0.94 -15.18 19.04
CA ASN A 108 -0.18 -14.71 20.20
C ASN A 108 -0.51 -13.26 20.64
N LYS A 109 -1.50 -12.61 20.03
CA LYS A 109 -1.88 -11.22 20.32
C LYS A 109 -3.38 -11.12 20.61
N PRO A 110 -3.84 -10.06 21.30
CA PRO A 110 -5.27 -9.78 21.42
C PRO A 110 -5.89 -9.41 20.07
N GLU A 111 -7.20 -9.13 20.11
CA GLU A 111 -7.92 -8.57 18.97
C GLU A 111 -7.34 -7.21 18.55
N PHE A 112 -7.29 -6.98 17.24
CA PHE A 112 -6.86 -5.71 16.66
C PHE A 112 -8.07 -4.90 16.22
N GLU A 113 -7.94 -3.58 16.30
CA GLU A 113 -8.99 -2.66 15.91
C GLU A 113 -9.16 -2.60 14.38
N LYS A 114 -10.34 -2.21 13.90
CA LYS A 114 -10.60 -1.95 12.48
C LYS A 114 -9.55 -1.03 11.84
N ALA A 115 -9.32 -1.17 10.54
CA ALA A 115 -8.28 -0.46 9.78
C ALA A 115 -6.84 -0.73 10.24
N SER A 116 -6.61 -1.74 11.11
CA SER A 116 -5.25 -2.20 11.41
C SER A 116 -4.62 -2.85 10.19
N ILE A 117 -3.33 -2.62 9.99
CA ILE A 117 -2.58 -3.08 8.82
C ILE A 117 -1.50 -4.08 9.25
N PHE A 118 -1.32 -5.11 8.43
CA PHE A 118 -0.39 -6.21 8.65
C PHE A 118 0.49 -6.39 7.42
N TYR A 119 1.79 -6.31 7.62
CA TYR A 119 2.79 -6.54 6.60
C TYR A 119 3.58 -7.80 6.92
N SER A 120 3.77 -8.68 5.93
CA SER A 120 4.73 -9.77 6.06
C SER A 120 6.14 -9.21 6.12
N ASP A 121 7.04 -9.97 6.74
CA ASP A 121 8.44 -9.60 6.80
C ASP A 121 9.08 -9.64 5.39
N ILE A 122 9.96 -8.68 5.13
CA ILE A 122 10.76 -8.63 3.90
C ILE A 122 12.24 -8.68 4.22
N LYS A 123 13.03 -9.24 3.31
CA LYS A 123 14.47 -9.41 3.48
C LYS A 123 15.23 -8.09 3.41
N ASN A 124 14.92 -7.28 2.41
CA ASN A 124 15.54 -5.99 2.13
C ASN A 124 14.68 -5.18 1.13
N LEU A 125 15.00 -3.90 0.95
CA LEU A 125 14.29 -3.03 0.02
C LEU A 125 14.42 -3.50 -1.44
N GLU A 126 15.54 -4.14 -1.81
CA GLU A 126 15.73 -4.68 -3.15
C GLU A 126 14.78 -5.83 -3.47
N ALA A 127 14.43 -6.66 -2.48
CA ALA A 127 13.42 -7.71 -2.66
C ALA A 127 12.04 -7.12 -2.90
N LEU A 128 11.68 -6.05 -2.17
CA LEU A 128 10.43 -5.34 -2.33
C LEU A 128 10.35 -4.63 -3.70
N ASP A 129 11.44 -3.99 -4.12
CA ASP A 129 11.58 -3.36 -5.44
C ASP A 129 11.42 -4.38 -6.58
N PHE A 130 12.09 -5.53 -6.47
CA PHE A 130 11.98 -6.60 -7.45
C PHE A 130 10.56 -7.18 -7.55
N GLN A 131 9.87 -7.34 -6.41
CA GLN A 131 8.48 -7.80 -6.39
C GLN A 131 7.55 -6.80 -7.10
N ALA A 132 7.69 -5.50 -6.80
CA ALA A 132 6.90 -4.44 -7.41
C ALA A 132 7.16 -4.34 -8.93
N GLU A 133 8.42 -4.40 -9.35
CA GLU A 133 8.81 -4.38 -10.77
C GLU A 133 8.20 -5.57 -11.53
N GLN A 134 8.30 -6.78 -10.98
CA GLN A 134 7.76 -7.98 -11.62
C GLN A 134 6.23 -7.93 -11.69
N ALA A 135 5.55 -7.53 -10.61
CA ALA A 135 4.10 -7.39 -10.60
C ALA A 135 3.64 -6.36 -11.64
N HIS A 136 4.35 -5.24 -11.78
CA HIS A 136 4.05 -4.23 -12.80
C HIS A 136 4.29 -4.74 -14.22
N LYS A 137 5.45 -5.38 -14.46
CA LYS A 137 5.83 -5.96 -15.77
C LYS A 137 4.81 -6.98 -16.28
N TYR A 138 4.25 -7.79 -15.39
CA TYR A 138 3.20 -8.77 -15.72
C TYR A 138 1.78 -8.20 -15.69
N LYS A 139 1.64 -6.87 -15.58
CA LYS A 139 0.36 -6.14 -15.50
C LYS A 139 -0.53 -6.66 -14.37
N ILE A 140 0.06 -7.06 -13.25
CA ILE A 140 -0.67 -7.49 -12.05
C ILE A 140 -1.06 -6.26 -11.22
N LYS A 141 -0.12 -5.32 -11.05
CA LYS A 141 -0.26 -4.11 -10.23
C LYS A 141 0.02 -2.82 -11.02
N PRO A 142 -0.52 -1.66 -10.58
CA PRO A 142 -0.54 -0.43 -11.37
C PRO A 142 0.79 0.33 -11.46
N SER A 143 1.71 0.05 -10.55
CA SER A 143 2.94 0.80 -10.31
C SER A 143 4.10 -0.17 -10.08
N SER A 144 5.29 0.18 -10.57
CA SER A 144 6.51 -0.57 -10.27
C SER A 144 7.22 -0.05 -9.02
N HIS A 145 6.79 1.07 -8.43
CA HIS A 145 7.48 1.71 -7.32
C HIS A 145 7.58 0.78 -6.10
N PHE A 146 8.76 0.68 -5.45
CA PHE A 146 8.97 -0.27 -4.35
C PHE A 146 8.00 -0.09 -3.16
N LEU A 147 7.50 1.12 -2.92
CA LEU A 147 6.48 1.38 -1.89
C LEU A 147 5.03 1.00 -2.31
N THR A 148 4.80 0.46 -3.50
CA THR A 148 3.45 0.27 -4.05
C THR A 148 2.55 -0.54 -3.11
N ASP A 149 2.98 -1.72 -2.66
CA ASP A 149 2.13 -2.58 -1.82
C ASP A 149 1.93 -2.00 -0.41
N ILE A 150 2.91 -1.23 0.08
CA ILE A 150 2.80 -0.54 1.39
C ILE A 150 1.76 0.58 1.32
N ILE A 151 1.84 1.42 0.29
CA ILE A 151 0.88 2.51 0.10
C ILE A 151 -0.52 1.94 -0.20
N HIS A 152 -0.60 0.81 -0.92
CA HIS A 152 -1.85 0.11 -1.21
C HIS A 152 -2.62 -0.29 0.05
N GLU A 153 -1.96 -0.94 1.00
CA GLU A 153 -2.62 -1.27 2.28
C GLU A 153 -3.00 -0.04 3.11
N MET A 154 -2.18 1.01 3.06
CA MET A 154 -2.54 2.28 3.70
C MET A 154 -3.76 2.92 3.04
N MET A 155 -3.94 2.79 1.72
CA MET A 155 -5.15 3.24 1.03
C MET A 155 -6.38 2.43 1.45
N HIS A 156 -6.26 1.13 1.70
CA HIS A 156 -7.34 0.36 2.30
C HIS A 156 -7.76 0.92 3.66
N ALA A 157 -6.80 1.23 4.55
CA ALA A 157 -7.11 1.82 5.85
C ALA A 157 -7.79 3.20 5.72
N ILE A 158 -7.31 4.07 4.81
CA ILE A 158 -7.96 5.35 4.49
C ILE A 158 -9.40 5.12 4.04
N TYR A 159 -9.63 4.14 3.17
CA TYR A 159 -10.96 3.86 2.63
C TYR A 159 -11.92 3.35 3.71
N VAL A 160 -11.46 2.41 4.55
CA VAL A 160 -12.21 1.93 5.71
C VAL A 160 -12.58 3.10 6.61
N ASN A 161 -11.62 3.94 6.99
CA ASN A 161 -11.87 5.10 7.83
C ASN A 161 -12.87 6.07 7.21
N LYS A 162 -12.77 6.34 5.89
CA LYS A 162 -13.72 7.20 5.18
C LYS A 162 -15.15 6.64 5.27
N ILE A 163 -15.31 5.35 5.07
CA ILE A 163 -16.62 4.69 5.13
C ILE A 163 -17.16 4.78 6.57
N TYR A 164 -16.34 4.53 7.59
CA TYR A 164 -16.75 4.72 8.99
C TYR A 164 -17.11 6.16 9.34
N GLN A 165 -16.37 7.14 8.84
CA GLN A 165 -16.68 8.57 9.03
C GLN A 165 -18.00 8.96 8.37
N LYS A 166 -18.32 8.39 7.20
CA LYS A 166 -19.54 8.70 6.45
C LYS A 166 -20.77 7.98 6.99
N TYR A 167 -20.63 6.73 7.41
CA TYR A 167 -21.75 5.83 7.69
C TYR A 167 -21.93 5.45 9.17
N GLY A 168 -20.99 5.79 10.04
CA GLY A 168 -21.08 5.47 11.46
C GLY A 168 -21.32 3.98 11.70
N ASP A 169 -22.37 3.65 12.44
CA ASP A 169 -22.73 2.28 12.80
C ASP A 169 -23.05 1.39 11.59
N ASN A 170 -23.52 1.98 10.47
CA ASN A 170 -23.83 1.23 9.25
C ASN A 170 -22.60 0.86 8.43
N ALA A 171 -21.43 1.43 8.74
CA ALA A 171 -20.22 1.30 7.93
C ALA A 171 -19.79 -0.15 7.71
N PHE A 172 -19.89 -1.00 8.73
CA PHE A 172 -19.50 -2.40 8.60
C PHE A 172 -20.36 -3.16 7.58
N SER A 173 -21.68 -2.94 7.60
CA SER A 173 -22.58 -3.52 6.59
C SER A 173 -22.27 -3.00 5.19
N ILE A 174 -21.93 -1.72 5.05
CA ILE A 174 -21.48 -1.16 3.77
C ILE A 174 -20.19 -1.85 3.30
N LEU A 175 -19.19 -1.99 4.16
CA LEU A 175 -17.95 -2.70 3.82
C LEU A 175 -18.24 -4.13 3.36
N GLN A 176 -19.05 -4.90 4.09
CA GLN A 176 -19.43 -6.27 3.71
C GLN A 176 -20.15 -6.33 2.35
N ASN A 177 -21.02 -5.36 2.06
CA ASN A 177 -21.67 -5.27 0.75
C ASN A 177 -20.65 -5.01 -0.37
N LEU A 178 -19.66 -4.16 -0.12
CA LEU A 178 -18.60 -3.84 -1.09
C LEU A 178 -17.65 -5.00 -1.35
N GLN A 179 -17.40 -5.87 -0.37
CA GLN A 179 -16.56 -7.06 -0.54
C GLN A 179 -17.05 -7.98 -1.65
N ASN A 180 -18.38 -8.05 -1.86
CA ASN A 180 -19.02 -8.91 -2.86
C ASN A 180 -19.42 -8.15 -4.13
N LYS A 181 -19.27 -6.83 -4.14
CA LYS A 181 -19.64 -5.98 -5.27
C LYS A 181 -18.50 -6.00 -6.29
N HIS A 182 -18.87 -6.20 -7.55
CA HIS A 182 -17.94 -6.23 -8.66
C HIS A 182 -18.46 -5.37 -9.82
N PHE A 183 -17.55 -5.00 -10.71
CA PHE A 183 -17.83 -4.21 -11.90
C PHE A 183 -18.18 -5.11 -13.08
N GLY A 184 -18.91 -4.54 -14.05
CA GLY A 184 -19.29 -5.27 -15.26
C GLY A 184 -18.10 -5.50 -16.19
N LYS A 185 -18.26 -6.40 -17.18
CA LYS A 185 -17.20 -6.76 -18.13
C LYS A 185 -16.48 -5.56 -18.77
N LYS A 186 -17.24 -4.58 -19.28
CA LYS A 186 -16.68 -3.37 -19.92
C LYS A 186 -15.89 -2.49 -18.95
N GLU A 187 -16.33 -2.41 -17.70
CA GLU A 187 -15.62 -1.67 -16.66
C GLU A 187 -14.33 -2.40 -16.27
N ASN A 188 -14.37 -3.73 -16.19
CA ASN A 188 -13.20 -4.56 -15.90
C ASN A 188 -12.13 -4.48 -16.99
N GLU A 189 -12.52 -4.34 -18.26
CA GLU A 189 -11.57 -4.08 -19.35
C GLU A 189 -10.80 -2.78 -19.09
N VAL A 190 -11.49 -1.69 -18.77
CA VAL A 190 -10.88 -0.38 -18.46
C VAL A 190 -10.05 -0.44 -17.17
N ILE A 191 -10.55 -1.08 -16.11
CA ILE A 191 -9.84 -1.28 -14.84
C ILE A 191 -8.53 -2.06 -15.08
N GLY A 192 -8.62 -3.17 -15.81
CA GLY A 192 -7.47 -4.04 -16.08
C GLY A 192 -6.39 -3.33 -16.89
N ASP A 193 -6.77 -2.48 -17.85
CA ASP A 193 -5.83 -1.71 -18.66
C ASP A 193 -5.06 -0.65 -17.84
N ILE A 194 -5.72 -0.03 -16.85
CA ILE A 194 -5.13 1.08 -16.07
C ILE A 194 -4.44 0.59 -14.80
N LEU A 195 -5.08 -0.34 -14.09
CA LEU A 195 -4.66 -0.80 -12.76
C LEU A 195 -4.00 -2.17 -12.76
N GLY A 196 -4.22 -2.99 -13.79
CA GLY A 196 -3.73 -4.36 -13.86
C GLY A 196 -4.76 -5.39 -13.38
N LYS A 197 -4.37 -6.66 -13.50
CA LYS A 197 -5.26 -7.82 -13.32
C LYS A 197 -5.80 -7.97 -11.90
N ALA A 198 -5.00 -7.64 -10.88
CA ALA A 198 -5.42 -7.84 -9.49
C ALA A 198 -6.69 -7.02 -9.15
N ALA A 199 -6.81 -5.80 -9.68
CA ALA A 199 -7.98 -4.94 -9.50
C ALA A 199 -9.24 -5.44 -10.27
N THR A 200 -9.12 -6.48 -11.10
CA THR A 200 -10.23 -7.08 -11.84
C THR A 200 -10.81 -8.32 -11.16
N GLU A 201 -10.16 -8.81 -10.10
CA GLU A 201 -10.64 -9.95 -9.34
C GLU A 201 -11.96 -9.61 -8.64
N PRO A 202 -12.96 -10.52 -8.63
CA PRO A 202 -14.32 -10.19 -8.22
C PRO A 202 -14.47 -10.00 -6.71
N LEU A 203 -13.58 -10.58 -5.91
CA LEU A 203 -13.59 -10.44 -4.45
C LEU A 203 -12.91 -9.14 -4.05
N ASN A 204 -13.56 -8.35 -3.18
CA ASN A 204 -13.07 -7.05 -2.70
C ASN A 204 -12.82 -6.01 -3.80
N GLN A 205 -13.39 -6.18 -4.99
CA GLN A 205 -12.99 -5.40 -6.16
C GLN A 205 -13.11 -3.89 -5.97
N TYR A 206 -14.16 -3.40 -5.30
CA TYR A 206 -14.32 -1.97 -5.02
C TYR A 206 -13.22 -1.42 -4.10
N HIS A 207 -12.76 -2.23 -3.14
CA HIS A 207 -11.65 -1.87 -2.26
C HIS A 207 -10.32 -1.86 -3.03
N GLU A 208 -10.08 -2.86 -3.87
CA GLU A 208 -8.87 -2.97 -4.67
C GLU A 208 -8.76 -1.82 -5.69
N VAL A 209 -9.84 -1.52 -6.42
CA VAL A 209 -9.85 -0.42 -7.40
C VAL A 209 -9.64 0.92 -6.68
N PHE A 210 -10.20 1.12 -5.49
CA PHE A 210 -9.86 2.29 -4.67
C PHE A 210 -8.36 2.31 -4.36
N ALA A 211 -7.85 1.28 -3.71
CA ALA A 211 -6.48 1.23 -3.21
C ALA A 211 -5.45 1.38 -4.35
N ASP A 212 -5.61 0.66 -5.44
CA ASP A 212 -4.72 0.71 -6.60
C ASP A 212 -4.79 2.05 -7.33
N THR A 213 -5.97 2.67 -7.47
CA THR A 213 -6.09 3.99 -8.12
C THR A 213 -5.28 5.04 -7.37
N PHE A 214 -5.49 5.15 -6.07
CA PHE A 214 -4.84 6.17 -5.27
C PHE A 214 -3.36 5.84 -5.00
N THR A 215 -3.00 4.56 -4.90
CA THR A 215 -1.59 4.14 -4.87
C THR A 215 -0.85 4.54 -6.13
N LYS A 216 -1.43 4.28 -7.32
CA LYS A 216 -0.85 4.70 -8.60
C LYS A 216 -0.65 6.21 -8.64
N ALA A 217 -1.65 6.97 -8.21
CA ALA A 217 -1.58 8.43 -8.14
C ALA A 217 -0.47 8.93 -7.21
N VAL A 218 -0.38 8.36 -5.99
CA VAL A 218 0.66 8.70 -5.01
C VAL A 218 2.03 8.34 -5.56
N CYS A 219 2.25 7.09 -5.99
CA CYS A 219 3.54 6.63 -6.53
C CYS A 219 3.99 7.46 -7.73
N ASN A 220 3.08 7.79 -8.65
CA ASN A 220 3.40 8.61 -9.80
C ASN A 220 3.83 10.03 -9.41
N SER A 221 3.47 10.51 -8.22
CA SER A 221 3.81 11.85 -7.72
C SER A 221 5.18 11.94 -7.02
N LEU A 222 5.85 10.82 -6.76
CA LEU A 222 7.07 10.78 -5.95
C LEU A 222 8.32 11.12 -6.76
N ASP A 223 9.27 11.80 -6.14
CA ASP A 223 10.62 12.01 -6.67
C ASP A 223 11.49 10.78 -6.48
N GLU A 224 12.29 10.44 -7.50
CA GLU A 224 13.17 9.27 -7.47
C GLU A 224 14.33 9.38 -6.46
N LYS A 225 14.68 10.59 -6.00
CA LYS A 225 15.83 10.83 -5.12
C LYS A 225 15.49 10.70 -3.64
N ASP A 226 14.33 11.19 -3.22
CA ASP A 226 13.94 11.24 -1.81
C ASP A 226 12.60 10.57 -1.49
N CYS A 227 11.92 10.03 -2.51
CA CYS A 227 10.59 9.43 -2.41
C CYS A 227 9.52 10.36 -1.84
N MET A 228 9.69 11.68 -1.91
CA MET A 228 8.68 12.63 -1.48
C MET A 228 7.83 13.11 -2.66
N PRO A 229 6.55 13.47 -2.44
CA PRO A 229 5.72 14.09 -3.46
C PRO A 229 6.37 15.35 -4.05
N CYS A 230 6.60 15.35 -5.36
CA CYS A 230 7.17 16.48 -6.12
C CYS A 230 6.19 17.12 -7.11
N LYS A 231 5.01 16.52 -7.29
CA LYS A 231 3.89 17.05 -8.09
C LYS A 231 2.55 16.66 -7.50
N ASN A 232 1.46 17.21 -8.04
CA ASN A 232 0.12 16.88 -7.58
C ASN A 232 -0.28 15.45 -8.04
N PRO A 233 -0.59 14.51 -7.13
CA PRO A 233 -0.99 13.14 -7.49
C PRO A 233 -2.27 13.09 -8.34
N PHE A 234 -3.12 14.12 -8.29
CA PHE A 234 -4.37 14.18 -9.03
C PHE A 234 -4.23 14.69 -10.47
N ASP A 235 -3.04 15.17 -10.87
CA ASP A 235 -2.82 15.51 -12.28
C ASP A 235 -2.97 14.28 -13.19
N LEU A 236 -2.63 13.10 -12.67
CA LEU A 236 -2.82 11.82 -13.35
C LEU A 236 -4.29 11.55 -13.75
N PHE A 237 -5.25 12.10 -13.01
CA PHE A 237 -6.67 11.89 -13.28
C PHE A 237 -7.14 12.64 -14.52
N LYS A 238 -6.39 13.68 -14.95
CA LYS A 238 -6.68 14.41 -16.20
C LYS A 238 -6.34 13.56 -17.43
N GLU A 239 -5.49 12.55 -17.27
CA GLU A 239 -5.03 11.66 -18.34
C GLU A 239 -5.90 10.40 -18.48
N TYR A 240 -6.73 10.10 -17.48
CA TYR A 240 -7.58 8.91 -17.50
C TYR A 240 -8.78 9.03 -18.43
N PRO A 241 -9.21 7.91 -19.06
CA PRO A 241 -10.43 7.88 -19.86
C PRO A 241 -11.65 8.21 -19.00
N LYS A 242 -12.67 8.81 -19.62
CA LYS A 242 -13.91 9.25 -18.94
C LYS A 242 -14.62 8.09 -18.24
N GLU A 243 -14.54 6.91 -18.84
CA GLU A 243 -15.05 5.65 -18.34
C GLU A 243 -14.43 5.30 -16.98
N PHE A 244 -13.11 5.41 -16.85
CA PHE A 244 -12.42 5.15 -15.59
C PHE A 244 -12.75 6.21 -14.53
N ILE A 245 -12.84 7.48 -14.92
CA ILE A 245 -13.31 8.55 -14.01
C ILE A 245 -14.72 8.27 -13.50
N SER A 246 -15.60 7.71 -14.33
CA SER A 246 -16.95 7.28 -13.91
C SER A 246 -16.90 6.16 -12.87
N ILE A 247 -16.02 5.16 -13.07
CA ILE A 247 -15.79 4.07 -12.11
C ILE A 247 -15.30 4.62 -10.78
N ILE A 248 -14.29 5.50 -10.78
CA ILE A 248 -13.77 6.12 -9.56
C ILE A 248 -14.88 6.89 -8.83
N ARG A 249 -15.73 7.64 -9.55
CA ARG A 249 -16.86 8.35 -8.94
C ARG A 249 -17.84 7.39 -8.26
N LYS A 250 -18.11 6.21 -8.83
CA LYS A 250 -18.95 5.19 -8.19
C LYS A 250 -18.35 4.72 -6.87
N ILE A 251 -17.02 4.62 -6.78
CA ILE A 251 -16.29 4.17 -5.59
C ILE A 251 -16.23 5.24 -4.50
N ILE A 252 -15.98 6.50 -4.89
CA ILE A 252 -15.85 7.62 -3.97
C ILE A 252 -17.20 8.04 -3.38
N ASN A 253 -18.27 7.93 -4.16
CA ASN A 253 -19.62 8.35 -3.77
C ASN A 253 -20.43 7.26 -3.07
N ILE A 254 -19.83 6.10 -2.76
CA ILE A 254 -20.49 5.03 -1.99
C ILE A 254 -21.06 5.58 -0.72
#